data_AF-A0A6P4DXT8-F1
#
_entry.id   AF-A0A6P4DXT8-F1
#
_cell.length_a   1.000
_cell.length_b   1.000
_cell.length_c   1.000
_cell.angle_alpha   90.00
_cell.angle_beta   90.00
_cell.angle_gamma   90.00
#
_symmetry.space_group_name_H-M   'P 1'
#
loop_
_entity.id
_entity.type
_entity.pdbx_description
1 polymer ?
#
loop_
_entity_poly.entity_id
_entity_poly.type
_entity_poly.pdbx_seq_one_letter_code
_entity_poly.pdbx_strand_id
1 'polypeptide(L)'
;MGFPMVDAPTTDISRYFYVASKFIDSAISSGGKILVHCLVGMSRSATCVLAYLMICRKMSAVDAIRTVRMRRDIRPNDGFLQQLADLDMELKRKNLYPY
;
A
#
# COMPACT_ATOMS: atom_id res chain seq x y z
N MET A 1 9.56 12.18 -3.08
CA MET A 1 10.17 10.88 -2.70
C MET A 1 9.99 9.91 -3.85
N GLY A 2 10.97 9.05 -4.14
CA GLY A 2 10.86 8.04 -5.19
C GLY A 2 11.69 6.81 -4.83
N PHE A 3 11.21 5.62 -5.24
CA PHE A 3 11.87 4.34 -4.97
C PHE A 3 12.25 3.69 -6.31
N PRO A 4 13.54 3.49 -6.60
CA PRO A 4 13.95 2.78 -7.80
C PRO A 4 13.67 1.28 -7.61
N MET A 5 12.60 0.79 -8.23
CA MET A 5 12.22 -0.62 -8.13
C MET A 5 11.52 -1.13 -9.38
N VAL A 6 11.79 -2.39 -9.71
CA VAL A 6 11.15 -3.10 -10.81
C VAL A 6 9.84 -3.73 -10.35
N ASP A 7 8.97 -4.03 -11.31
CA ASP A 7 7.69 -4.70 -11.05
C ASP A 7 7.86 -6.22 -11.21
N ALA A 8 8.57 -6.82 -10.26
CA ALA A 8 8.82 -8.26 -10.26
C ALA A 8 8.37 -8.88 -8.93
N PRO A 9 7.82 -10.11 -8.93
CA PRO A 9 7.45 -10.82 -7.71
C PRO A 9 8.60 -11.00 -6.70
N THR A 10 9.84 -11.04 -7.18
CA THR A 10 11.05 -11.14 -6.34
C THR A 10 11.47 -9.82 -5.71
N THR A 11 10.84 -8.69 -6.09
CA THR A 11 11.18 -7.38 -5.54
C THR A 11 10.58 -7.23 -4.15
N ASP A 12 11.41 -6.93 -3.17
CA ASP A 12 10.96 -6.57 -1.83
C ASP A 12 10.53 -5.09 -1.79
N ILE A 13 9.22 -4.86 -1.92
CA ILE A 13 8.59 -3.55 -1.77
C ILE A 13 8.24 -3.24 -0.32
N SER A 14 8.12 -4.27 0.52
CA SER A 14 7.66 -4.17 1.91
C SER A 14 8.51 -3.22 2.75
N ARG A 15 9.82 -3.17 2.48
CA ARG A 15 10.78 -2.21 3.09
C ARG A 15 10.35 -0.74 2.96
N TYR A 16 9.50 -0.41 1.98
CA TYR A 16 9.03 0.95 1.73
C TYR A 16 7.64 1.24 2.31
N PHE A 17 6.90 0.25 2.80
CA PHE A 17 5.50 0.43 3.23
C PHE A 17 5.35 1.52 4.28
N TYR A 18 6.12 1.48 5.37
CA TYR A 18 6.01 2.48 6.44
C TYR A 18 6.47 3.88 6.01
N VAL A 19 7.60 3.99 5.32
CA VAL A 19 8.12 5.31 4.89
C VAL A 19 7.21 5.94 3.83
N ALA A 20 6.68 5.16 2.89
CA ALA A 20 5.71 5.63 1.90
C ALA A 20 4.40 6.05 2.58
N SER A 21 3.90 5.23 3.51
CA SER A 21 2.64 5.52 4.22
C SER A 21 2.75 6.78 5.05
N LYS A 22 3.87 7.00 5.75
CA LYS A 22 4.14 8.24 6.49
C LYS A 22 4.20 9.46 5.57
N PHE A 23 4.82 9.33 4.40
CA PHE A 23 4.89 10.42 3.42
C PHE A 23 3.50 10.77 2.86
N ILE A 24 2.69 9.76 2.53
CA ILE A 24 1.30 9.95 2.08
C ILE A 24 0.45 10.58 3.18
N ASP A 25 0.51 10.06 4.41
CA ASP A 25 -0.30 10.56 5.51
C ASP A 25 0.07 12.00 5.87
N SER A 26 1.36 12.35 5.88
CA SER A 26 1.80 13.72 6.18
C SER A 26 1.24 14.74 5.19
N ALA A 27 1.23 14.40 3.89
CA ALA A 27 0.70 15.28 2.85
C ALA A 27 -0.83 15.46 2.95
N ILE A 28 -1.56 14.39 3.31
CA ILE A 28 -3.02 14.44 3.47
C ILE A 28 -3.40 15.17 4.75
N SER A 29 -2.72 14.89 5.85
CA SER A 29 -2.97 15.48 7.18
C SER A 29 -2.67 16.99 7.22
N SER A 30 -1.82 17.49 6.31
CA SER A 30 -1.60 18.93 6.13
C SER A 30 -2.64 19.62 5.23
N GLY A 31 -3.73 18.93 4.86
CA GLY A 31 -4.74 19.43 3.91
C GLY A 31 -4.28 19.47 2.45
N GLY A 32 -3.13 18.84 2.15
CA GLY A 32 -2.55 18.81 0.81
C GLY A 32 -3.13 17.71 -0.08
N LYS A 33 -2.56 17.60 -1.28
CA LYS A 33 -2.83 16.53 -2.25
C LYS A 33 -1.52 15.85 -2.62
N ILE A 34 -1.57 14.55 -2.87
CA ILE A 34 -0.41 13.75 -3.27
C ILE A 34 -0.75 12.86 -4.47
N LEU A 35 0.20 12.78 -5.41
CA LEU A 35 0.16 11.83 -6.52
C LEU A 35 1.12 10.67 -6.21
N VAL A 36 0.59 9.44 -6.21
CA VAL A 36 1.38 8.21 -6.13
C VAL A 36 1.28 7.49 -7.48
N HIS A 37 2.39 7.40 -8.20
CA HIS A 37 2.43 6.82 -9.54
C HIS A 37 3.58 5.81 -9.70
N CYS A 38 3.46 4.95 -10.71
CA CYS A 38 4.55 4.14 -11.22
C CYS A 38 4.49 4.19 -12.76
N LEU A 39 5.10 3.25 -13.48
CA LEU A 39 5.10 3.27 -14.95
C LEU A 39 3.68 3.14 -15.55
N VAL A 40 2.92 2.13 -15.12
CA VAL A 40 1.58 1.81 -15.66
C VAL A 40 0.46 2.17 -14.67
N GLY A 41 0.79 2.33 -13.39
CA GLY A 41 -0.19 2.61 -12.33
C GLY A 41 -0.93 1.39 -11.77
N MET A 42 -0.63 0.16 -12.22
CA MET A 42 -1.40 -1.04 -11.87
C MET A 42 -0.88 -1.81 -10.64
N SER A 43 0.44 -1.85 -10.46
CA SER A 43 1.09 -2.72 -9.47
C SER A 43 1.82 -1.89 -8.39
N ARG A 44 3.09 -1.50 -8.58
CA ARG A 44 3.91 -0.77 -7.58
C ARG A 44 3.20 0.36 -6.83
N SER A 45 2.64 1.33 -7.55
CA SER A 45 1.95 2.46 -6.92
C SER A 45 0.67 2.04 -6.20
N ALA A 46 -0.06 1.06 -6.74
CA ALA A 46 -1.21 0.48 -6.06
C ALA A 46 -0.80 -0.18 -4.75
N THR A 47 0.26 -1.00 -4.75
CA THR A 47 0.76 -1.66 -3.55
C THR A 47 1.13 -0.67 -2.45
N CYS A 48 1.81 0.45 -2.77
CA CYS A 48 2.09 1.49 -1.78
C CYS A 48 0.82 2.14 -1.20
N VAL A 49 -0.19 2.40 -2.04
CA VAL A 49 -1.48 2.95 -1.58
C VAL A 49 -2.23 1.94 -0.71
N LEU A 50 -2.20 0.66 -1.06
CA LEU A 50 -2.82 -0.41 -0.27
C LEU A 50 -2.18 -0.50 1.12
N ALA A 51 -0.85 -0.54 1.19
CA ALA A 51 -0.12 -0.53 2.46
C ALA A 51 -0.45 0.71 3.31
N TYR A 52 -0.57 1.89 2.69
CA TYR A 52 -1.01 3.10 3.38
C TYR A 52 -2.42 2.98 3.98
N LEU A 53 -3.39 2.44 3.23
CA LEU A 53 -4.74 2.24 3.75
C LEU A 53 -4.74 1.25 4.92
N MET A 54 -3.92 0.20 4.86
CA MET A 54 -3.78 -0.76 5.94
C MET A 54 -3.18 -0.13 7.20
N ILE A 55 -2.04 0.57 7.05
CA ILE A 55 -1.27 1.13 8.17
C ILE A 55 -1.95 2.37 8.78
N CYS A 56 -2.34 3.33 7.95
CA CYS A 56 -2.80 4.66 8.40
C CYS A 56 -4.31 4.80 8.44
N ARG A 57 -5.06 3.91 7.78
CA ARG A 57 -6.54 3.90 7.78
C ARG A 57 -7.13 2.62 8.37
N LYS A 58 -6.28 1.74 8.94
CA LYS A 58 -6.68 0.52 9.67
C LYS A 58 -7.59 -0.41 8.88
N MET A 59 -7.38 -0.49 7.57
CA MET A 59 -8.14 -1.40 6.70
C MET A 59 -7.46 -2.76 6.62
N SER A 60 -8.23 -3.85 6.60
CA SER A 60 -7.69 -5.15 6.20
C SER A 60 -7.14 -5.10 4.77
N ALA A 61 -6.25 -6.02 4.40
CA ALA A 61 -5.78 -6.11 3.00
C ALA A 61 -6.94 -6.23 2.01
N VAL A 62 -8.00 -6.98 2.36
CA VAL A 62 -9.20 -7.16 1.53
C VAL A 62 -9.95 -5.84 1.38
N ASP A 63 -10.16 -5.10 2.47
CA ASP A 63 -10.86 -3.81 2.44
C ASP A 63 -10.07 -2.74 1.68
N ALA A 64 -8.75 -2.72 1.84
CA ALA A 64 -7.87 -1.82 1.10
C ALA A 64 -7.98 -2.11 -0.41
N ILE A 65 -7.89 -3.38 -0.82
CA ILE A 65 -8.00 -3.78 -2.24
C ILE A 65 -9.36 -3.40 -2.80
N ARG A 66 -10.45 -3.71 -2.08
CA ARG A 66 -11.81 -3.36 -2.48
C ARG A 66 -11.97 -1.86 -2.63
N THR A 67 -11.49 -1.08 -1.65
CA THR A 67 -11.57 0.38 -1.65
C THR A 67 -10.90 1.00 -2.88
N VAL A 68 -9.69 0.55 -3.23
CA VAL A 68 -8.99 1.07 -4.40
C VAL A 68 -9.67 0.63 -5.70
N ARG A 69 -10.12 -0.63 -5.79
CA ARG A 69 -10.81 -1.18 -6.97
C ARG A 69 -12.13 -0.48 -7.30
N MET A 70 -12.80 0.11 -6.31
CA MET A 70 -14.00 0.92 -6.56
C MET A 70 -13.73 2.19 -7.38
N ARG A 71 -12.47 2.65 -7.45
CA ARG A 71 -12.10 3.91 -8.13
C ARG A 71 -11.24 3.70 -9.36
N ARG A 72 -10.47 2.61 -9.42
CA ARG A 72 -9.58 2.29 -10.54
C ARG A 72 -9.20 0.81 -10.53
N ASP A 73 -8.90 0.24 -11.70
CA ASP A 73 -8.34 -1.11 -11.75
C ASP A 73 -6.92 -1.16 -11.15
N ILE A 74 -6.61 -2.27 -10.48
CA ILE A 74 -5.31 -2.56 -9.90
C ILE A 74 -4.99 -4.06 -9.97
N ARG A 75 -3.74 -4.36 -10.28
CA ARG A 75 -3.18 -5.71 -10.30
C ARG A 75 -1.74 -5.69 -9.78
N PRO A 76 -1.54 -5.62 -8.45
CA PRO A 76 -0.25 -5.96 -7.86
C PRO A 76 0.18 -7.36 -8.32
N ASN A 77 1.47 -7.55 -8.58
CA ASN A 77 1.99 -8.88 -8.86
C ASN A 77 1.90 -9.78 -7.61
N ASP A 78 2.02 -11.10 -7.80
CA ASP A 78 1.81 -12.08 -6.72
C ASP A 78 2.77 -11.91 -5.55
N GLY A 79 4.03 -11.50 -5.79
CA GLY A 79 4.99 -11.21 -4.73
C GLY A 79 4.61 -10.00 -3.89
N PHE A 80 4.03 -8.97 -4.51
CA PHE A 80 3.50 -7.81 -3.79
C PHE A 80 2.21 -8.14 -3.04
N LEU A 81 1.35 -9.01 -3.59
CA LEU A 81 0.17 -9.50 -2.88
C LEU A 81 0.58 -10.31 -1.63
N GLN A 82 1.59 -11.17 -1.74
CA GLN A 82 2.12 -11.90 -0.60
C GLN A 82 2.68 -10.95 0.47
N GLN A 83 3.46 -9.95 0.08
CA GLN A 83 4.01 -8.95 1.02
C GLN A 83 2.91 -8.12 1.71
N LEU A 84 1.79 -7.84 1.03
CA LEU A 84 0.62 -7.21 1.66
C LEU A 84 -0.09 -8.18 2.62
N ALA A 85 -0.17 -9.48 2.30
CA ALA A 85 -0.72 -10.47 3.21
C ALA A 85 0.13 -10.62 4.48
N ASP A 86 1.46 -10.59 4.35
CA ASP A 86 2.38 -10.62 5.47
C ASP A 86 2.21 -9.38 6.37
N LEU A 87 2.05 -8.19 5.77
CA LEU A 87 1.71 -6.97 6.49
C LEU A 87 0.37 -7.10 7.22
N ASP A 88 -0.65 -7.69 6.59
CA ASP A 88 -1.98 -7.89 7.20
C ASP A 88 -1.90 -8.79 8.44
N MET A 89 -1.11 -9.87 8.37
CA MET A 89 -0.85 -10.75 9.52
C MET A 89 -0.09 -10.02 10.62
N GLU A 90 0.91 -9.21 10.27
CA GLU A 90 1.66 -8.39 11.23
C GLU A 90 0.75 -7.41 11.97
N LEU A 91 -0.10 -6.68 11.25
CA LEU A 91 -1.03 -5.70 11.81
C LEU A 91 -2.10 -6.36 12.69
N LYS A 92 -2.60 -7.54 12.30
CA LYS A 92 -3.50 -8.37 13.13
C LYS A 92 -2.84 -8.79 14.44
N ARG A 93 -1.61 -9.30 14.39
CA ARG A 93 -0.85 -9.72 15.58
C ARG A 93 -0.60 -8.55 16.54
N LYS A 94 -0.48 -7.34 16.02
CA LYS A 94 -0.32 -6.10 16.80
C LYS A 94 -1.65 -5.51 17.29
N ASN A 95 -2.80 -6.15 17.02
CA ASN A 95 -4.15 -5.66 17.34
C ASN A 95 -4.41 -4.24 16.79
N LEU A 96 -3.93 -3.95 15.57
CA LEU A 96 -4.05 -2.62 14.96
C LEU A 96 -5.32 -2.44 14.10
N TYR A 97 -6.09 -3.50 13.88
CA TYR A 97 -7.44 -3.41 13.31
C TYR A 97 -8.51 -3.28 14.40
N PRO A 98 -9.52 -2.41 14.24
CA PRO A 98 -10.72 -2.51 15.06
C PRO A 98 -11.42 -3.84 14.75
N TYR A 99 -11.84 -4.57 15.78
CA TYR A 99 -12.67 -5.77 15.64
C TYR A 99 -14.01 -5.45 14.99
#